data_AF-A0A374NNS6-F1
#
_entry.id   AF-A0A374NNS6-F1
#
_cell.length_a   1.000
_cell.length_b   1.000
_cell.length_c   1.000
_cell.angle_alpha   90.00
_cell.angle_beta   90.00
_cell.angle_gamma   90.00
#
_symmetry.space_group_name_H-M   'P 1'
#
loop_
_entity.id
_entity.type
_entity.pdbx_description
1 polymer ?
#
loop_
_entity_poly.entity_id
_entity_poly.type
_entity_poly.pdbx_seq_one_letter_code
_entity_poly.pdbx_strand_id
1 'polypeptide(L)'
;MRAIYDYIIYTDGGCECNPGGRGGYGAVIINNNTGEFTDISGGFRSTTNNRMEVMAVIKALEKIKKDTHVQLFSDSQYVIKTMNGMFRKKKNIDLWKKLDKLAVAFEIEWNWVKGHNGNTYNERCDTLCQEAMTLPELEEDEGYMNTDSVSEQSDTVTQSLEKYNMYPDCSDVESYQEKYLVNPICAKLICQFYKQNRKKFRDYVGLRTDGTDFWSRKKKNAIMDIKEYSTDIWDIIVDHFAETKYQMMCIRWCARGLALGDAIKKVQVDMEVAEKCLANKKRDM
;
A
#
# COMPACT_ATOMS: atom_id res chain seq x y z
N MET A 1 41.30 -8.29 4.41
CA MET A 1 40.46 -7.81 3.29
C MET A 1 39.60 -6.70 3.86
N ARG A 2 39.68 -5.46 3.34
CA ARG A 2 38.75 -4.41 3.75
C ARG A 2 37.37 -4.83 3.24
N ALA A 3 36.36 -4.86 4.11
CA ALA A 3 35.00 -5.11 3.65
C ALA A 3 34.62 -4.01 2.66
N ILE A 4 33.90 -4.38 1.59
CA ILE A 4 33.45 -3.42 0.57
C ILE A 4 32.42 -2.44 1.17
N TYR A 5 31.69 -2.86 2.20
CA TYR A 5 30.72 -2.05 2.93
C TYR A 5 31.11 -1.98 4.41
N ASP A 6 30.94 -0.81 5.02
CA ASP A 6 31.13 -0.60 6.46
C ASP A 6 30.00 -1.23 7.28
N TYR A 7 28.77 -1.14 6.77
CA TYR A 7 27.57 -1.69 7.42
C TYR A 7 26.73 -2.53 6.46
N ILE A 8 26.16 -3.61 6.99
CA ILE A 8 25.07 -4.36 6.35
C ILE A 8 23.82 -4.17 7.19
N ILE A 9 22.73 -3.77 6.57
CA ILE A 9 21.46 -3.47 7.25
C ILE A 9 20.35 -4.31 6.64
N TYR A 10 19.52 -4.90 7.49
CA TYR A 10 18.24 -5.50 7.11
C TYR A 10 17.12 -4.73 7.78
N THR A 11 16.01 -4.51 7.07
CA THR A 11 14.88 -3.75 7.59
C THR A 11 13.55 -4.36 7.18
N ASP A 12 12.61 -4.39 8.10
CA ASP A 12 11.22 -4.79 7.89
C ASP A 12 10.27 -3.88 8.71
N GLY A 13 9.04 -3.73 8.26
CA GLY A 13 8.03 -2.93 8.93
C GLY A 13 6.62 -3.34 8.55
N GLY A 14 5.72 -3.32 9.52
CA GLY A 14 4.36 -3.83 9.34
C GLY A 14 3.35 -3.18 10.27
N CYS A 15 2.09 -3.49 10.05
CA CYS A 15 0.97 -3.04 10.85
C CYS A 15 -0.09 -4.14 10.90
N GLU A 16 -0.68 -4.39 12.08
CA GLU A 16 -1.69 -5.43 12.30
C GLU A 16 -2.96 -5.18 11.47
N CYS A 17 -3.37 -3.92 11.35
CA CYS A 17 -4.52 -3.48 10.56
C CYS A 17 -4.10 -2.30 9.68
N ASN A 18 -4.02 -2.49 8.36
CA ASN A 18 -3.55 -1.45 7.45
C ASN A 18 -4.73 -0.75 6.73
N PRO A 19 -5.03 0.55 6.98
CA PRO A 19 -4.40 1.45 7.96
C PRO A 19 -5.05 1.39 9.36
N GLY A 20 -4.34 1.90 10.37
CA GLY A 20 -4.91 2.32 11.65
C GLY A 20 -4.66 1.38 12.84
N GLY A 21 -4.08 0.21 12.61
CA GLY A 21 -3.68 -0.72 13.67
C GLY A 21 -2.34 -0.36 14.31
N ARG A 22 -1.96 -1.14 15.31
CA ARG A 22 -0.62 -1.08 15.87
C ARG A 22 0.39 -1.41 14.77
N GLY A 23 1.45 -0.63 14.69
CA GLY A 23 2.53 -0.87 13.73
C GLY A 23 3.86 -1.00 14.43
N GLY A 24 4.78 -1.67 13.78
CA GLY A 24 6.12 -1.94 14.29
C GLY A 24 7.12 -1.85 13.16
N TYR A 25 8.34 -1.47 13.50
CA TYR A 25 9.49 -1.62 12.63
C TYR A 25 10.55 -2.47 13.33
N GLY A 26 11.34 -3.18 12.53
CA GLY A 26 12.51 -3.92 12.96
C GLY A 26 13.67 -3.67 12.01
N ALA A 27 14.87 -3.50 12.54
CA ALA A 27 16.07 -3.52 11.74
C ALA A 27 17.23 -4.19 12.46
N VAL A 28 18.05 -4.85 11.66
CA VAL A 28 19.26 -5.53 12.07
C VAL A 28 20.43 -4.81 11.42
N ILE A 29 21.41 -4.40 12.22
CA ILE A 29 22.60 -3.67 11.76
C ILE A 29 23.84 -4.49 12.10
N ILE A 30 24.66 -4.72 11.09
CA ILE A 30 25.92 -5.47 11.19
C ILE A 30 27.05 -4.52 10.84
N ASN A 31 27.95 -4.28 11.78
CA ASN A 31 29.15 -3.49 11.53
C ASN A 31 30.27 -4.42 11.04
N ASN A 32 30.64 -4.35 9.76
CA ASN A 32 31.65 -5.23 9.18
C ASN A 32 33.06 -4.96 9.71
N ASN A 33 33.32 -3.77 10.25
CA ASN A 33 34.62 -3.42 10.79
C ASN A 33 34.85 -4.04 12.19
N THR A 34 33.79 -4.17 13.00
CA THR A 34 33.88 -4.69 14.37
C THR A 34 33.28 -6.09 14.55
N GLY A 35 32.43 -6.54 13.62
CA GLY A 35 31.60 -7.74 13.76
C GLY A 35 30.41 -7.55 14.72
N GLU A 36 30.17 -6.33 15.20
CA GLU A 36 29.07 -6.04 16.12
C GLU A 36 27.72 -6.17 15.43
N PHE A 37 26.77 -6.75 16.16
CA PHE A 37 25.39 -6.96 15.74
C PHE A 37 24.45 -6.15 16.64
N THR A 38 23.59 -5.34 16.04
CA THR A 38 22.65 -4.47 16.76
C THR A 38 21.24 -4.63 16.21
N ASP A 39 20.33 -5.04 17.08
CA ASP A 39 18.89 -5.02 16.82
C ASP A 39 18.30 -3.67 17.22
N ILE A 40 17.44 -3.13 16.37
CA ILE A 40 16.59 -1.99 16.70
C ILE A 40 15.14 -2.30 16.33
N SER A 41 14.22 -1.84 17.18
CA SER A 41 12.80 -1.94 16.91
C SER A 41 12.04 -0.81 17.61
N GLY A 42 10.80 -0.60 17.21
CA GLY A 42 9.93 0.39 17.82
C GLY A 42 8.50 0.23 17.31
N GLY A 43 7.55 0.58 18.17
CA GLY A 43 6.13 0.35 17.94
C GLY A 43 5.31 1.63 18.05
N PHE A 44 4.26 1.71 17.22
CA PHE A 44 3.36 2.86 17.13
C PHE A 44 1.91 2.43 17.33
N ARG A 45 1.11 3.28 17.99
CA ARG A 45 -0.30 3.01 18.33
C ARG A 45 -1.19 2.81 17.11
N SER A 46 -0.98 3.62 16.08
CA SER A 46 -1.77 3.64 14.86
C SER A 46 -0.91 4.14 13.71
N THR A 47 -0.79 3.35 12.64
CA THR A 47 0.03 3.70 11.47
C THR A 47 -0.34 2.83 10.25
N THR A 48 0.55 2.69 9.26
CA THR A 48 0.40 1.85 8.05
C THR A 48 1.66 1.03 7.79
N ASN A 49 1.55 -0.06 7.03
CA ASN A 49 2.71 -0.88 6.64
C ASN A 49 3.81 -0.03 6.00
N ASN A 50 3.48 0.72 4.95
CA ASN A 50 4.43 1.53 4.19
C ASN A 50 5.17 2.56 5.07
N ARG A 51 4.51 3.13 6.09
CA ARG A 51 5.16 4.06 7.03
C ARG A 51 6.18 3.34 7.88
N MET A 52 5.86 2.15 8.37
CA MET A 52 6.78 1.35 9.18
C MET A 52 7.97 0.83 8.39
N GLU A 53 7.76 0.41 7.14
CA GLU A 53 8.86 0.01 6.24
C GLU A 53 9.86 1.16 6.04
N VAL A 54 9.38 2.39 5.81
CA VAL A 54 10.26 3.57 5.68
C VAL A 54 10.90 3.95 7.01
N MET A 55 10.14 3.85 8.12
CA MET A 55 10.64 4.14 9.47
C MET A 55 11.80 3.21 9.86
N ALA A 56 11.70 1.92 9.52
CA ALA A 56 12.75 0.93 9.77
C ALA A 56 14.11 1.39 9.20
N VAL A 57 14.11 1.85 7.95
CA VAL A 57 15.30 2.38 7.27
C VAL A 57 15.81 3.64 7.94
N ILE A 58 14.94 4.59 8.25
CA ILE A 58 15.33 5.84 8.90
C ILE A 58 16.03 5.55 10.23
N LYS A 59 15.42 4.72 11.08
CA LYS A 59 15.94 4.39 12.40
C LYS A 59 17.26 3.62 12.32
N ALA A 60 17.43 2.78 11.30
CA ALA A 60 18.68 2.07 11.07
C ALA A 60 19.81 3.02 10.68
N LEU A 61 19.56 3.92 9.73
CA LEU A 61 20.53 4.92 9.28
C LEU A 61 20.86 5.96 10.38
N GLU A 62 19.91 6.30 11.26
CA GLU A 62 20.15 7.17 12.43
C GLU A 62 21.12 6.55 13.44
N LYS A 63 21.25 5.22 13.48
CA LYS A 63 22.05 4.50 14.45
C LYS A 63 23.52 4.34 14.04
N ILE A 64 23.81 4.39 12.74
CA ILE A 64 25.16 4.17 12.20
C ILE A 64 25.93 5.48 11.99
N LYS A 65 27.25 5.35 11.82
CA LYS A 65 28.13 6.49 11.55
C LYS A 65 27.93 7.00 10.12
N LYS A 66 27.74 8.31 9.97
CA LYS A 66 27.69 9.00 8.67
C LYS A 66 29.00 8.84 7.87
N ASP A 67 28.92 9.11 6.57
CA ASP A 67 30.01 9.02 5.59
C ASP A 67 30.56 7.59 5.48
N THR A 68 29.66 6.61 5.45
CA THR A 68 29.97 5.17 5.37
C THR A 68 29.24 4.49 4.21
N HIS A 69 29.80 3.37 3.77
CA HIS A 69 29.22 2.53 2.72
C HIS A 69 28.27 1.52 3.35
N VAL A 70 27.03 1.49 2.88
CA VAL A 70 25.94 0.72 3.47
C VAL A 70 25.35 -0.21 2.42
N GLN A 71 25.30 -1.50 2.73
CA GLN A 71 24.50 -2.46 1.99
C GLN A 71 23.18 -2.68 2.71
N LEU A 72 22.08 -2.18 2.15
CA LEU A 72 20.77 -2.23 2.79
C LEU A 72 19.85 -3.22 2.06
N PHE A 73 19.28 -4.15 2.82
CA PHE A 73 18.33 -5.14 2.38
C PHE A 73 16.94 -4.88 2.98
N SER A 74 15.91 -4.90 2.15
CA SER A 74 14.52 -4.85 2.60
C SER A 74 13.63 -5.66 1.65
N ASP A 75 12.58 -6.27 2.17
CA ASP A 75 11.53 -6.89 1.36
C ASP A 75 10.45 -5.90 0.89
N SER A 76 10.46 -4.68 1.41
CA SER A 76 9.63 -3.58 0.95
C SER A 76 10.02 -3.14 -0.46
N GLN A 77 9.23 -3.56 -1.45
CA GLN A 77 9.33 -2.99 -2.79
C GLN A 77 9.01 -1.50 -2.80
N TYR A 78 8.19 -1.03 -1.85
CA TYR A 78 7.85 0.38 -1.72
C TYR A 78 9.09 1.22 -1.42
N VAL A 79 9.90 0.81 -0.44
CA VAL A 79 11.18 1.45 -0.11
C VAL A 79 12.16 1.36 -1.26
N ILE A 80 12.47 0.13 -1.71
CA ILE A 80 13.57 -0.10 -2.66
C ILE A 80 13.30 0.58 -4.01
N LYS A 81 12.08 0.48 -4.55
CA LYS A 81 11.74 1.12 -5.83
C LYS A 81 11.68 2.64 -5.71
N THR A 82 11.28 3.19 -4.56
CA THR A 82 11.25 4.64 -4.36
C THR A 82 12.65 5.23 -4.24
N MET A 83 13.55 4.58 -3.49
CA MET A 83 14.92 5.05 -3.33
C MET A 83 15.76 4.89 -4.60
N ASN A 84 15.49 3.87 -5.42
CA ASN A 84 16.06 3.74 -6.76
C ASN A 84 15.41 4.66 -7.82
N GLY A 85 14.52 5.57 -7.42
CA GLY A 85 13.90 6.55 -8.31
C GLY A 85 12.85 6.00 -9.28
N MET A 86 12.43 4.74 -9.12
CA MET A 86 11.38 4.13 -9.95
C MET A 86 9.98 4.61 -9.54
N PHE A 87 9.76 4.85 -8.24
CA PHE A 87 8.49 5.33 -7.70
C PHE A 87 8.57 6.79 -7.24
N ARG A 88 7.46 7.53 -7.39
CA ARG A 88 7.33 8.91 -6.92
C ARG A 88 6.87 8.97 -5.46
N LYS A 89 7.46 9.87 -4.68
CA LYS A 89 7.15 10.11 -3.25
C LYS A 89 5.86 10.94 -3.08
N LYS A 90 4.70 10.38 -3.43
CA LYS A 90 3.39 11.07 -3.40
C LYS A 90 2.69 11.07 -2.02
N LYS A 91 2.96 10.07 -1.17
CA LYS A 91 2.41 9.91 0.21
C LYS A 91 3.56 9.74 1.20
N ASN A 92 3.30 9.88 2.51
CA ASN A 92 4.31 9.77 3.58
C ASN A 92 5.49 10.75 3.38
N ILE A 93 5.17 11.96 2.89
CA ILE A 93 6.15 12.98 2.49
C ILE A 93 7.03 13.37 3.68
N ASP A 94 6.49 13.36 4.89
CA ASP A 94 7.20 13.59 6.14
C ASP A 94 8.37 12.60 6.31
N LEU A 95 8.10 11.30 6.17
CA LEU A 95 9.12 10.25 6.28
C LEU A 95 10.11 10.32 5.10
N TRP A 96 9.62 10.53 3.89
CA TRP A 96 10.50 10.63 2.72
C TRP A 96 11.45 11.83 2.80
N LYS A 97 10.97 13.00 3.23
CA LYS A 97 11.85 14.16 3.46
C LYS A 97 12.92 13.86 4.51
N LYS A 98 12.55 13.14 5.57
CA LYS A 98 13.49 12.72 6.62
C LYS A 98 14.53 11.74 6.08
N LEU A 99 14.09 10.72 5.35
CA LEU A 99 14.96 9.71 4.76
C LEU A 99 15.89 10.31 3.71
N ASP A 100 15.41 11.17 2.81
CA ASP A 100 16.24 11.81 1.79
C ASP A 100 17.35 12.66 2.43
N LYS A 101 17.01 13.45 3.45
CA LYS A 101 18.01 14.26 4.17
C LYS A 101 19.07 13.38 4.84
N LEU A 102 18.67 12.22 5.35
CA LEU A 102 19.58 11.30 6.02
C LEU A 102 20.46 10.54 5.03
N ALA A 103 19.87 10.03 3.94
CA ALA A 103 20.52 9.21 2.94
C ALA A 103 21.67 9.93 2.21
N VAL A 104 21.62 11.27 2.08
CA VAL A 104 22.70 12.08 1.49
C VAL A 104 24.04 11.90 2.23
N ALA A 105 24.01 11.52 3.51
CA ALA A 105 25.22 11.31 4.31
C ALA A 105 25.85 9.92 4.16
N PHE A 106 25.38 9.09 3.22
CA PHE A 106 25.82 7.70 3.07
C PHE A 106 25.95 7.32 1.58
N GLU A 107 26.79 6.33 1.30
CA GLU A 107 26.77 5.63 0.02
C GLU A 107 26.00 4.33 0.21
N ILE A 108 24.74 4.30 -0.26
CA ILE A 108 23.80 3.20 0.03
C ILE A 108 23.53 2.38 -1.23
N GLU A 109 23.75 1.07 -1.14
CA GLU A 109 23.27 0.09 -2.11
C GLU A 109 21.93 -0.50 -1.63
N TRP A 110 20.89 -0.30 -2.43
CA TRP A 110 19.52 -0.74 -2.13
C TRP A 110 19.23 -2.11 -2.73
N ASN A 111 19.05 -3.11 -1.87
CA ASN A 111 18.85 -4.50 -2.26
C ASN A 111 17.46 -4.97 -1.86
N TRP A 112 16.67 -5.39 -2.86
CA TRP A 112 15.39 -6.05 -2.57
C TRP A 112 15.61 -7.53 -2.28
N VAL A 113 15.05 -8.00 -1.17
CA VAL A 113 14.97 -9.42 -0.84
C VAL A 113 13.52 -9.88 -0.88
N LYS A 114 13.31 -11.17 -1.11
CA LYS A 114 11.98 -11.74 -1.00
C LYS A 114 11.69 -12.02 0.47
N GLY A 115 10.61 -11.44 1.01
CA GLY A 115 10.15 -11.69 2.38
C GLY A 115 9.89 -13.18 2.64
N HIS A 116 10.13 -13.61 3.88
CA HIS A 116 9.91 -14.97 4.40
C HIS A 116 10.47 -16.11 3.52
N ASN A 117 11.65 -15.91 2.92
CA ASN A 117 12.28 -16.88 2.03
C ASN A 117 13.55 -17.51 2.63
N GLY A 118 13.65 -17.63 3.95
CA GLY A 118 14.81 -18.23 4.63
C GLY A 118 15.99 -17.28 4.85
N ASN A 119 15.80 -15.96 4.71
CA ASN A 119 16.83 -14.99 5.07
C ASN A 119 16.75 -14.72 6.57
N THR A 120 17.72 -15.27 7.31
CA THR A 120 17.77 -15.22 8.79
C THR A 120 17.66 -13.79 9.34
N TYR A 121 18.27 -12.80 8.70
CA TYR A 121 18.25 -11.42 9.21
C TYR A 121 16.95 -10.69 8.88
N ASN A 122 16.34 -10.98 7.73
CA ASN A 122 15.01 -10.45 7.41
C ASN A 122 13.93 -11.06 8.33
N GLU A 123 14.02 -12.37 8.61
CA GLU A 123 13.13 -13.04 9.57
C GLU A 123 13.32 -12.50 10.99
N ARG A 124 14.55 -12.12 11.35
CA ARG A 124 14.82 -11.40 12.61
C ARG A 124 14.15 -10.03 12.63
N CYS A 125 14.17 -9.29 11.52
CA CYS A 125 13.49 -8.00 11.42
C CYS A 125 11.96 -8.14 11.55
N ASP A 126 11.36 -9.15 10.90
CA ASP A 126 9.93 -9.48 11.04
C ASP A 126 9.57 -9.81 12.50
N THR A 127 10.40 -10.62 13.16
CA THR A 127 10.23 -10.94 14.60
C THR A 127 10.27 -9.67 15.46
N LEU A 128 11.29 -8.82 15.26
CA LEU A 128 11.44 -7.55 15.97
C LEU A 128 10.25 -6.60 15.74
N CYS A 129 9.75 -6.58 14.51
CA CYS A 129 8.59 -5.80 14.09
C CYS A 129 7.33 -6.28 14.84
N GLN A 130 7.06 -7.58 14.85
CA GLN A 130 5.92 -8.17 15.56
C GLN A 130 6.01 -7.96 17.08
N GLU A 131 7.19 -8.18 17.68
CA GLU A 131 7.41 -7.93 19.10
C GLU A 131 7.13 -6.46 19.45
N ALA A 132 7.59 -5.52 18.62
CA ALA A 132 7.39 -4.09 18.85
C ALA A 132 5.92 -3.67 18.83
N MET A 133 5.06 -4.31 18.04
CA MET A 133 3.60 -4.04 18.04
C MET A 133 2.92 -4.44 19.35
N THR A 134 3.51 -5.37 20.11
CA THR A 134 2.94 -5.87 21.37
C THR A 134 3.33 -5.05 22.61
N LEU A 135 4.20 -4.04 22.45
CA LEU A 135 4.67 -3.24 23.57
C LEU A 135 3.50 -2.55 24.31
N PRO A 136 3.56 -2.44 25.65
CA PRO A 136 2.48 -1.87 26.44
C PRO A 136 2.34 -0.36 26.21
N GLU A 137 3.45 0.32 25.97
CA GLU A 137 3.52 1.74 25.64
C GLU A 137 4.02 1.89 24.21
N LEU A 138 3.13 2.33 23.33
CA LEU A 138 3.43 2.60 21.92
C LEU A 138 3.45 4.11 21.68
N GLU A 139 4.37 4.56 20.84
CA GLU A 139 4.47 5.96 20.42
C GLU A 139 3.31 6.35 19.50
N GLU A 140 3.02 7.65 19.41
CA GLU A 140 2.09 8.17 18.41
C GLU A 140 2.85 8.46 17.12
N ASP A 141 2.33 7.97 16.00
CA ASP A 141 2.87 8.33 14.69
C ASP A 141 2.27 9.68 14.28
N GLU A 142 2.89 10.78 14.69
CA GLU A 142 2.41 12.15 14.40
C GLU A 142 2.17 12.38 12.91
N GLY A 143 2.99 11.81 12.02
CA GLY A 143 2.81 11.97 10.59
C GLY A 143 1.59 11.21 10.05
N TYR A 144 1.19 10.12 10.71
CA TYR A 144 -0.07 9.42 10.44
C TYR A 144 -1.25 10.16 11.09
N MET A 145 -1.14 10.56 12.36
CA MET A 145 -2.20 11.28 13.08
C MET A 145 -2.50 12.64 12.46
N ASN A 146 -1.50 13.34 11.95
CA ASN A 146 -1.67 14.60 11.23
C ASN A 146 -2.23 14.44 9.81
N THR A 147 -2.33 13.21 9.30
CA THR A 147 -3.19 12.94 8.13
C THR A 147 -4.66 12.75 8.52
N ASP A 148 -4.95 12.38 9.77
CA ASP A 148 -6.30 12.22 10.33
C ASP A 148 -6.82 13.48 11.06
N SER A 149 -5.95 14.36 11.56
CA SER A 149 -6.31 15.63 12.26
C SER A 149 -6.46 16.84 11.33
N VAL A 150 -6.27 16.66 10.02
CA VAL A 150 -6.67 17.66 9.00
C VAL A 150 -8.13 17.42 8.61
N SER A 151 -9.02 17.58 9.59
CA SER A 151 -10.36 18.10 9.30
C SER A 151 -10.19 19.59 9.02
N GLU A 152 -10.39 19.99 7.76
CA GLU A 152 -10.28 21.36 7.22
C GLU A 152 -8.88 21.82 6.77
N GLN A 153 -8.30 21.08 5.83
CA GLN A 153 -7.66 21.65 4.63
C GLN A 153 -7.85 20.67 3.48
N SER A 154 -9.03 20.80 2.86
CA SER A 154 -9.68 19.89 1.93
C SER A 154 -9.10 19.84 0.51
N ASP A 155 -8.02 20.56 0.20
CA ASP A 155 -7.84 21.00 -1.20
C ASP A 155 -6.72 20.31 -1.99
N THR A 156 -5.83 19.49 -1.40
CA THR A 156 -4.67 18.96 -2.18
C THR A 156 -4.69 17.45 -2.46
N VAL A 157 -5.23 16.63 -1.55
CA VAL A 157 -5.35 15.17 -1.76
C VAL A 157 -6.61 14.83 -2.56
N THR A 158 -7.72 15.54 -2.30
CA THR A 158 -8.94 15.48 -3.10
C THR A 158 -8.64 15.87 -4.56
N GLN A 159 -7.87 16.93 -4.80
CA GLN A 159 -7.43 17.32 -6.16
C GLN A 159 -6.59 16.24 -6.89
N SER A 160 -5.88 15.37 -6.16
CA SER A 160 -5.04 14.32 -6.74
C SER A 160 -5.84 13.09 -7.19
N LEU A 161 -6.94 12.77 -6.49
CA LEU A 161 -7.88 11.70 -6.86
C LEU A 161 -9.01 12.20 -7.78
N GLU A 162 -9.47 13.45 -7.63
CA GLU A 162 -10.45 14.10 -8.51
C GLU A 162 -9.97 14.16 -9.96
N LYS A 163 -8.66 14.38 -10.18
CA LYS A 163 -8.07 14.34 -11.52
C LYS A 163 -8.33 13.02 -12.27
N TYR A 164 -8.47 11.91 -11.55
CA TYR A 164 -8.66 10.57 -12.12
C TYR A 164 -10.04 9.96 -11.81
N ASN A 165 -10.85 10.60 -10.97
CA ASN A 165 -12.26 10.25 -10.75
C ASN A 165 -13.12 10.88 -11.84
N MET A 166 -13.12 10.27 -13.03
CA MET A 166 -14.22 10.49 -13.97
C MET A 166 -15.46 9.80 -13.40
N TYR A 167 -16.41 10.58 -12.91
CA TYR A 167 -17.75 10.08 -12.62
C TYR A 167 -18.44 9.76 -13.93
N PRO A 168 -18.98 8.54 -14.10
CA PRO A 168 -19.61 8.17 -15.35
C PRO A 168 -20.97 8.89 -15.46
N ASP A 169 -21.31 9.28 -16.68
CA ASP A 169 -22.68 9.73 -16.97
C ASP A 169 -23.63 8.53 -16.83
N CYS A 170 -24.51 8.63 -15.84
CA CYS A 170 -25.50 7.60 -15.51
C CYS A 170 -26.94 8.04 -15.87
N SER A 171 -27.08 9.04 -16.75
CA SER A 171 -28.38 9.56 -17.19
C SER A 171 -29.20 8.52 -17.95
N ASP A 172 -28.53 7.73 -18.80
CA ASP A 172 -29.12 6.65 -19.58
C ASP A 172 -28.34 5.32 -19.42
N VAL A 173 -29.07 4.25 -19.13
CA VAL A 173 -28.49 2.93 -18.84
C VAL A 173 -28.09 2.18 -20.11
N GLU A 174 -28.76 2.42 -21.23
CA GLU A 174 -28.40 1.80 -22.52
C GLU A 174 -27.09 2.41 -23.06
N SER A 175 -26.98 3.74 -23.06
CA SER A 175 -25.75 4.45 -23.40
C SER A 175 -24.57 4.04 -22.49
N TYR A 176 -24.82 3.84 -21.18
CA TYR A 176 -23.80 3.34 -20.27
C TYR A 176 -23.28 1.95 -20.66
N GLN A 177 -24.18 1.03 -21.03
CA GLN A 177 -23.81 -0.34 -21.43
C GLN A 177 -22.90 -0.33 -22.65
N GLU A 178 -23.28 0.42 -23.69
CA GLU A 178 -22.52 0.52 -24.93
C GLU A 178 -21.15 1.16 -24.69
N LYS A 179 -21.10 2.24 -23.90
CA LYS A 179 -19.88 2.97 -23.59
C LYS A 179 -18.87 2.12 -22.81
N TYR A 180 -19.34 1.46 -21.75
CA TYR A 180 -18.47 0.73 -20.84
C TYR A 180 -18.43 -0.78 -21.11
N LEU A 181 -19.08 -1.27 -22.17
CA LEU A 181 -19.09 -2.70 -22.56
C LEU A 181 -19.49 -3.64 -21.41
N VAL A 182 -20.44 -3.19 -20.59
CA VAL A 182 -20.97 -3.93 -19.44
C VAL A 182 -22.34 -4.53 -19.74
N ASN A 183 -22.70 -5.59 -19.02
CA ASN A 183 -24.03 -6.16 -19.16
C ASN A 183 -25.12 -5.25 -18.53
N PRO A 184 -26.41 -5.46 -18.86
CA PRO A 184 -27.50 -4.59 -18.41
C PRO A 184 -27.65 -4.50 -16.90
N ILE A 185 -27.42 -5.60 -16.18
CA ILE A 185 -27.57 -5.65 -14.73
C ILE A 185 -26.46 -4.82 -14.07
N CYS A 186 -25.21 -5.00 -14.53
CA CYS A 186 -24.07 -4.25 -14.03
C CYS A 186 -24.22 -2.74 -14.28
N ALA A 187 -24.63 -2.35 -15.49
CA ALA A 187 -24.91 -0.95 -15.82
C ALA A 187 -25.97 -0.34 -14.90
N LYS A 188 -27.09 -1.05 -14.70
CA LYS A 188 -28.17 -0.59 -13.83
C LYS A 188 -27.71 -0.40 -12.39
N LEU A 189 -26.92 -1.33 -11.85
CA LEU A 189 -26.40 -1.25 -10.49
C LEU A 189 -25.42 -0.08 -10.31
N ILE A 190 -24.51 0.14 -11.26
CA ILE A 190 -23.57 1.28 -11.20
C ILE A 190 -24.33 2.61 -11.34
N CYS A 191 -25.28 2.71 -12.26
CA CYS A 191 -26.09 3.91 -12.41
C CYS A 191 -26.92 4.22 -11.15
N GLN A 192 -27.50 3.20 -10.52
CA GLN A 192 -28.21 3.36 -9.25
C GLN A 192 -27.28 3.78 -8.10
N PHE A 193 -26.06 3.24 -8.07
CA PHE A 193 -25.05 3.60 -7.08
C PHE A 193 -24.67 5.08 -7.14
N TYR A 194 -24.53 5.65 -8.35
CA TYR A 194 -24.23 7.08 -8.52
C TYR A 194 -25.42 8.03 -8.34
N LYS A 195 -26.66 7.52 -8.34
CA LYS A 195 -27.85 8.33 -7.99
C LYS A 195 -27.95 8.63 -6.49
N GLN A 196 -27.16 7.97 -5.65
CA GLN A 196 -27.18 8.16 -4.20
C GLN A 196 -26.26 9.30 -3.77
N ASN A 197 -26.78 10.25 -3.00
CA ASN A 197 -25.97 11.35 -2.45
C ASN A 197 -24.91 10.89 -1.43
N ARG A 198 -25.15 9.76 -0.74
CA ARG A 198 -24.21 9.20 0.24
C ARG A 198 -24.20 7.67 0.17
N LYS A 199 -23.08 7.11 -0.30
CA LYS A 199 -22.86 5.67 -0.47
C LYS A 199 -22.52 5.01 0.87
N LYS A 200 -23.29 3.99 1.28
CA LYS A 200 -23.04 3.20 2.49
C LYS A 200 -22.43 1.85 2.13
N PHE A 201 -21.91 1.15 3.13
CA PHE A 201 -21.31 -0.19 2.98
C PHE A 201 -22.17 -1.15 2.15
N ARG A 202 -23.48 -1.23 2.44
CA ARG A 202 -24.44 -2.08 1.72
C ARG A 202 -24.53 -1.77 0.22
N ASP A 203 -24.30 -0.53 -0.18
CA ASP A 203 -24.40 -0.10 -1.57
C ASP A 203 -23.21 -0.62 -2.37
N TYR A 204 -22.02 -0.67 -1.76
CA TYR A 204 -20.84 -1.35 -2.32
C TYR A 204 -21.04 -2.87 -2.38
N VAL A 205 -21.62 -3.50 -1.35
CA VAL A 205 -21.98 -4.94 -1.41
C VAL A 205 -22.98 -5.22 -2.54
N GLY A 206 -23.86 -4.26 -2.82
CA GLY A 206 -24.86 -4.35 -3.89
C GLY A 206 -24.27 -4.32 -5.30
N LEU A 207 -23.11 -3.68 -5.50
CA LEU A 207 -22.44 -3.62 -6.80
C LEU A 207 -21.94 -5.01 -7.22
N ARG A 208 -22.53 -5.55 -8.30
CA ARG A 208 -22.19 -6.87 -8.84
C ARG A 208 -22.20 -6.82 -10.36
N THR A 209 -21.43 -7.71 -10.98
CA THR A 209 -21.50 -7.91 -12.43
C THR A 209 -22.66 -8.82 -12.82
N ASP A 210 -23.10 -9.69 -11.90
CA ASP A 210 -24.20 -10.65 -12.10
C ASP A 210 -24.12 -11.42 -13.43
N GLY A 211 -22.93 -11.95 -13.73
CA GLY A 211 -22.61 -12.61 -15.00
C GLY A 211 -21.21 -12.29 -15.51
N THR A 212 -20.90 -12.74 -16.73
CA THR A 212 -19.66 -12.44 -17.44
C THR A 212 -19.91 -11.28 -18.40
N ASP A 213 -19.06 -10.26 -18.37
CA ASP A 213 -19.02 -9.16 -19.34
C ASP A 213 -17.69 -9.13 -20.11
N PHE A 214 -17.51 -8.12 -20.96
CA PHE A 214 -16.31 -7.95 -21.77
C PHE A 214 -15.02 -7.93 -20.94
N TRP A 215 -15.07 -7.37 -19.71
CA TRP A 215 -13.91 -7.16 -18.85
C TRP A 215 -13.57 -8.37 -17.97
N SER A 216 -14.56 -9.22 -17.69
CA SER A 216 -14.41 -10.37 -16.77
C SER A 216 -13.25 -11.31 -17.14
N ARG A 217 -12.97 -11.49 -18.44
CA ARG A 217 -11.94 -12.43 -18.94
C ARG A 217 -10.70 -11.74 -19.52
N LYS A 218 -10.66 -10.40 -19.55
CA LYS A 218 -9.50 -9.67 -20.09
C LYS A 218 -8.29 -9.81 -19.16
N LYS A 219 -7.12 -9.97 -19.79
CA LYS A 219 -5.80 -9.99 -19.14
C LYS A 219 -5.33 -8.56 -18.88
N LYS A 220 -4.45 -8.38 -17.90
CA LYS A 220 -3.89 -7.09 -17.47
C LYS A 220 -3.47 -6.20 -18.64
N ASN A 221 -2.57 -6.68 -19.50
CA ASN A 221 -1.99 -5.88 -20.59
C ASN A 221 -3.10 -5.37 -21.54
N ALA A 222 -4.08 -6.22 -21.86
CA ALA A 222 -5.20 -5.83 -22.72
C ALA A 222 -6.15 -4.79 -22.10
N ILE A 223 -6.15 -4.62 -20.77
CA ILE A 223 -6.92 -3.56 -20.09
C ILE A 223 -6.08 -2.27 -20.03
N MET A 224 -4.78 -2.40 -19.76
CA MET A 224 -3.84 -1.28 -19.67
C MET A 224 -3.57 -0.59 -21.01
N ASP A 225 -3.67 -1.32 -22.13
CA ASP A 225 -3.45 -0.78 -23.48
C ASP A 225 -4.65 0.07 -23.98
N ILE A 226 -5.77 0.08 -23.26
CA ILE A 226 -6.96 0.86 -23.62
C ILE A 226 -6.77 2.30 -23.07
N LYS A 227 -6.72 3.24 -24.01
CA LYS A 227 -6.16 4.61 -23.99
C LYS A 227 -6.58 5.60 -22.88
N GLU A 228 -7.28 5.18 -21.84
CA GLU A 228 -7.73 6.05 -20.73
C GLU A 228 -7.13 5.71 -19.36
N TYR A 229 -6.46 4.56 -19.20
CA TYR A 229 -5.78 4.21 -17.94
C TYR A 229 -4.29 4.53 -18.00
N SER A 230 -3.91 5.74 -17.57
CA SER A 230 -2.50 6.10 -17.38
C SER A 230 -1.81 5.12 -16.42
N THR A 231 -0.50 4.93 -16.57
CA THR A 231 0.34 4.13 -15.65
C THR A 231 0.12 4.51 -14.18
N ASP A 232 -0.19 5.79 -13.91
CA ASP A 232 -0.51 6.30 -12.57
C ASP A 232 -1.69 5.56 -11.89
N ILE A 233 -2.73 5.14 -12.62
CA ILE A 233 -3.91 4.45 -12.04
C ILE A 233 -3.51 3.05 -11.59
N TRP A 234 -2.72 2.34 -12.40
CA TRP A 234 -2.24 1.01 -12.04
C TRP A 234 -1.35 1.04 -10.80
N ASP A 235 -0.45 2.02 -10.70
CA ASP A 235 0.42 2.17 -9.54
C ASP A 235 -0.40 2.43 -8.27
N ILE A 236 -1.41 3.30 -8.34
CA ILE A 236 -2.35 3.53 -7.22
C ILE A 236 -3.03 2.22 -6.80
N ILE A 237 -3.46 1.38 -7.74
CA ILE A 237 -4.12 0.11 -7.44
C ILE A 237 -3.16 -0.88 -6.77
N VAL A 238 -1.92 -0.97 -7.27
CA VAL A 238 -0.88 -1.82 -6.67
C VAL A 238 -0.57 -1.40 -5.24
N ASP A 239 -0.55 -0.09 -4.97
CA ASP A 239 -0.33 0.44 -3.62
C ASP A 239 -1.46 0.08 -2.63
N HIS A 240 -2.69 -0.15 -3.10
CA HIS A 240 -3.82 -0.50 -2.23
C HIS A 240 -4.01 -2.01 -2.04
N PHE A 241 -3.47 -2.83 -2.94
CA PHE A 241 -3.73 -4.27 -2.93
C PHE A 241 -2.45 -5.06 -3.18
N ALA A 242 -2.01 -5.83 -2.18
CA ALA A 242 -0.83 -6.70 -2.31
C ALA A 242 -1.06 -7.84 -3.31
N GLU A 243 -2.24 -8.49 -3.28
CA GLU A 243 -2.53 -9.61 -4.16
C GLU A 243 -2.98 -9.16 -5.56
N THR A 244 -2.42 -9.81 -6.59
CA THR A 244 -2.75 -9.55 -8.00
C THR A 244 -4.24 -9.75 -8.29
N LYS A 245 -4.92 -10.65 -7.56
CA LYS A 245 -6.36 -10.89 -7.69
C LYS A 245 -7.15 -9.60 -7.42
N TYR A 246 -6.86 -8.89 -6.34
CA TYR A 246 -7.58 -7.68 -5.94
C TYR A 246 -7.20 -6.47 -6.80
N GLN A 247 -5.93 -6.38 -7.22
CA GLN A 247 -5.50 -5.41 -8.22
C GLN A 247 -6.31 -5.57 -9.52
N MET A 248 -6.45 -6.81 -9.99
CA MET A 248 -7.24 -7.13 -11.18
C MET A 248 -8.74 -6.90 -10.99
N MET A 249 -9.28 -7.10 -9.80
CA MET A 249 -10.68 -6.76 -9.49
C MET A 249 -10.89 -5.24 -9.57
N CYS A 250 -9.97 -4.45 -9.01
CA CYS A 250 -10.07 -3.00 -8.97
C CYS A 250 -10.00 -2.39 -10.37
N ILE A 251 -9.00 -2.77 -11.18
CA ILE A 251 -8.87 -2.21 -12.55
C ILE A 251 -10.06 -2.59 -13.42
N ARG A 252 -10.65 -3.76 -13.23
CA ARG A 252 -11.86 -4.16 -13.96
C ARG A 252 -13.06 -3.36 -13.52
N TRP A 253 -13.21 -3.00 -12.24
CA TRP A 253 -14.26 -2.08 -11.81
C TRP A 253 -14.08 -0.69 -12.41
N CYS A 254 -12.84 -0.21 -12.49
CA CYS A 254 -12.53 1.04 -13.18
C CYS A 254 -12.98 0.96 -14.65
N ALA A 255 -12.61 -0.10 -15.37
CA ALA A 255 -12.98 -0.33 -16.77
C ALA A 255 -14.50 -0.38 -17.01
N ARG A 256 -15.27 -0.72 -15.98
CA ARG A 256 -16.75 -0.69 -15.99
C ARG A 256 -17.33 0.71 -15.75
N GLY A 257 -16.49 1.74 -15.67
CA GLY A 257 -16.87 3.13 -15.44
C GLY A 257 -16.98 3.52 -13.97
N LEU A 258 -16.65 2.63 -13.03
CA LEU A 258 -16.60 2.99 -11.61
C LEU A 258 -15.40 3.90 -11.35
N ALA A 259 -15.62 5.04 -10.69
CA ALA A 259 -14.54 5.95 -10.33
C ALA A 259 -13.48 5.23 -9.48
N LEU A 260 -12.20 5.58 -9.65
CA LEU A 260 -11.07 4.86 -9.03
C LEU A 260 -11.23 4.72 -7.51
N GLY A 261 -11.63 5.80 -6.83
CA GLY A 261 -11.87 5.76 -5.38
C GLY A 261 -13.01 4.81 -4.98
N ASP A 262 -14.09 4.78 -5.76
CA ASP A 262 -15.23 3.86 -5.52
C ASP A 262 -14.84 2.41 -5.83
N ALA A 263 -14.00 2.17 -6.85
CA ALA A 263 -13.48 0.85 -7.21
C ALA A 263 -12.56 0.26 -6.13
N ILE A 264 -11.66 1.07 -5.58
CA ILE A 264 -10.81 0.66 -4.45
C ILE A 264 -11.69 0.27 -3.27
N LYS A 265 -12.62 1.15 -2.88
CA LYS A 265 -13.53 0.90 -1.76
C LYS A 265 -14.41 -0.32 -1.97
N LYS A 266 -14.86 -0.57 -3.21
CA LYS A 266 -15.62 -1.76 -3.57
C LYS A 266 -14.82 -3.05 -3.30
N VAL A 267 -13.55 -3.09 -3.70
CA VAL A 267 -12.71 -4.28 -3.52
C VAL A 267 -12.40 -4.50 -2.03
N GLN A 268 -12.16 -3.43 -1.26
CA GLN A 268 -11.99 -3.53 0.19
C GLN A 268 -13.23 -4.11 0.88
N VAL A 269 -14.43 -3.66 0.49
CA VAL A 269 -15.70 -4.20 0.98
C VAL A 269 -15.85 -5.69 0.63
N ASP A 270 -15.45 -6.11 -0.57
CA ASP A 270 -15.50 -7.52 -0.97
C ASP A 270 -14.54 -8.39 -0.16
N MET A 271 -13.35 -7.87 0.15
CA MET A 271 -12.38 -8.55 1.02
C MET A 271 -12.97 -8.74 2.43
N GLU A 272 -13.52 -7.68 3.02
CA GLU A 272 -14.14 -7.72 4.35
C GLU A 272 -15.30 -8.72 4.41
N VAL A 273 -16.14 -8.77 3.36
CA VAL A 273 -17.23 -9.75 3.27
C VAL A 273 -16.68 -11.17 3.14
N ALA A 274 -15.66 -11.39 2.30
CA ALA A 274 -15.05 -12.70 2.12
C ALA A 274 -14.42 -13.24 3.43
N GLU A 275 -13.71 -12.39 4.16
CA GLU A 275 -13.12 -12.72 5.45
C GLU A 275 -14.19 -13.11 6.49
N LYS A 276 -15.26 -12.33 6.60
CA LYS A 276 -16.39 -12.64 7.50
C LYS A 276 -17.08 -13.96 7.14
N CYS A 277 -17.28 -14.23 5.85
CA CYS A 277 -17.85 -15.50 5.40
C CYS A 277 -16.96 -16.71 5.74
N LEU A 278 -15.63 -16.57 5.63
CA LEU A 278 -14.68 -17.61 6.00
C LEU A 278 -14.63 -17.83 7.52
N ALA A 279 -14.67 -16.75 8.30
CA ALA A 279 -14.70 -16.81 9.76
C ALA A 279 -15.95 -17.51 10.29
N ASN A 280 -17.13 -17.25 9.71
CA ASN A 280 -18.37 -17.94 10.09
C ASN A 280 -18.34 -19.43 9.75
N LYS A 281 -17.83 -19.81 8.57
CA LYS A 281 -17.68 -21.24 8.20
C LYS A 281 -16.76 -22.01 9.14
N LYS A 282 -15.74 -21.37 9.71
CA LYS A 282 -14.84 -21.98 10.71
C LYS A 282 -15.47 -22.12 12.10
N ARG A 283 -16.55 -21.39 12.40
CA ARG A 283 -17.29 -21.50 13.66
C ARG A 283 -18.37 -22.58 13.62
N ASP A 284 -18.83 -22.93 12.43
CA ASP A 284 -19.85 -23.95 12.19
C ASP A 284 -19.26 -25.36 11.92
N MET A 285 -17.93 -25.50 11.96
CA MET A 285 -17.17 -26.77 11.88
C MET A 285 -16.59 -27.12 13.24
#